data_AF-A0A8J3ZPF2-F1
#
_entry.id   AF-A0A8J3ZPF2-F1
#
_cell.length_a   1.000
_cell.length_b   1.000
_cell.length_c   1.000
_cell.angle_alpha   90.00
_cell.angle_beta   90.00
_cell.angle_gamma   90.00
#
_symmetry.space_group_name_H-M   'P 1'
#
loop_
_entity.id
_entity.type
_entity.pdbx_description
1 polymer ?
#
loop_
_entity_poly.entity_id
_entity_poly.type
_entity_poly.pdbx_seq_one_letter_code
_entity_poly.pdbx_strand_id
1 'polypeptide(L)'
;MVSLGQFPDGSTYKEITPSGYVEGAQMFKSGGRYYLMWSEGGWTGPDYSVSYAIADSPTGPFTELDKVLAQDAAVARGSGHNSVLNVPGTDVWYIVYHRRPLSETDGNHRQLAYDRMVFNPDGTIQRVTMRVKDNFADGNAYGWRTYGGTWTAAGGRYTATQSLGGKALLDTNFGNFTYDADVTVTAGNGDAGLLFRVTQPAVGVDSYRGYYAGISPAGRVVLGRAANSWTQLGSATVAGGSHRLRVTAIGPQISVYVDDLVTPKISVTDSTFASGATGVRVFNAAAAFDNVAVGAPVGAGTNLALGRPATGSAPCVASEGPEKAVNGSVTGGNTDKFCSVAPGAWLQVDLGAARAVTRFEVAHAGAGGEAAAYNTRAFTISVSADGVTWTQAVAVSGNTLGETTHPVSGVSARYVRLAVGTPTQTTDGATRVYELRVFG
;
A
#
# COMPACT_ATOMS: atom_id res chain seq x y z
N MET A 1 40.78 10.07 -18.61
CA MET A 1 39.98 9.38 -19.65
C MET A 1 40.92 9.03 -20.79
N VAL A 2 40.97 7.75 -21.20
CA VAL A 2 41.68 7.32 -22.42
C VAL A 2 40.62 7.24 -23.52
N SER A 3 40.83 7.93 -24.64
CA SER A 3 39.92 7.86 -25.79
C SER A 3 40.07 6.51 -26.51
N LEU A 4 38.95 5.86 -26.83
CA LEU A 4 38.90 4.56 -27.51
C LEU A 4 39.01 4.65 -29.05
N GLY A 5 39.26 5.84 -29.61
CA GLY A 5 39.37 6.06 -31.06
C GLY A 5 38.33 7.06 -31.59
N GLN A 6 38.17 7.12 -32.91
CA GLN A 6 37.13 7.92 -33.58
C GLN A 6 35.91 7.04 -33.94
N PHE A 7 34.72 7.59 -33.79
CA PHE A 7 33.49 7.03 -34.35
C PHE A 7 33.50 7.10 -35.89
N PRO A 8 32.63 6.37 -36.61
CA PRO A 8 32.58 6.39 -38.08
C PRO A 8 32.37 7.78 -38.70
N ASP A 9 31.78 8.72 -37.95
CA ASP A 9 31.60 10.11 -38.36
C ASP A 9 32.78 11.03 -37.97
N GLY A 10 33.87 10.46 -37.47
CA GLY A 10 35.08 11.16 -37.07
C GLY A 10 35.03 11.79 -35.68
N SER A 11 33.90 11.73 -34.96
CA SER A 11 33.82 12.27 -33.60
C SER A 11 34.65 11.42 -32.62
N THR A 12 35.17 12.02 -31.55
CA THR A 12 35.95 11.31 -30.51
C THR A 12 35.14 11.03 -29.24
N TYR A 13 33.94 11.62 -29.14
CA TYR A 13 32.96 11.37 -28.09
C TYR A 13 31.54 11.43 -28.68
N LYS A 14 30.58 10.89 -27.94
CA LYS A 14 29.13 11.06 -28.16
C LYS A 14 28.54 11.67 -26.91
N GLU A 15 27.82 12.76 -27.07
CA GLU A 15 27.04 13.34 -25.99
C GLU A 15 25.76 12.53 -25.81
N ILE A 16 25.60 11.98 -24.61
CA ILE A 16 24.45 11.14 -24.23
C ILE A 16 23.74 11.68 -22.99
N THR A 17 24.10 12.88 -22.55
CA THR A 17 23.57 13.54 -21.36
C THR A 17 22.07 13.82 -21.54
N PRO A 18 21.19 13.20 -20.73
CA PRO A 18 19.77 13.48 -20.79
C PRO A 18 19.44 14.88 -20.27
N SER A 19 18.24 15.38 -20.58
CA SER A 19 17.71 16.58 -19.92
C SER A 19 17.57 16.34 -18.41
N GLY A 20 17.74 17.38 -17.59
CA GLY A 20 17.60 17.28 -16.13
C GLY A 20 18.74 16.57 -15.40
N TYR A 21 19.73 16.02 -16.10
CA TYR A 21 20.88 15.32 -15.49
C TYR A 21 21.62 16.20 -14.47
N VAL A 22 21.79 15.66 -13.25
CA VAL A 22 22.64 16.27 -12.20
C VAL A 22 23.88 15.42 -11.96
N GLU A 23 23.71 14.15 -11.61
CA GLU A 23 24.83 13.26 -11.24
C GLU A 23 24.44 11.77 -11.28
N GLY A 24 25.35 10.89 -10.83
CA GLY A 24 25.03 9.49 -10.52
C GLY A 24 24.71 8.63 -11.74
N ALA A 25 25.36 8.88 -12.89
CA ALA A 25 25.17 8.09 -14.09
C ALA A 25 25.48 6.60 -13.84
N GLN A 26 24.48 5.74 -14.08
CA GLN A 26 24.62 4.29 -14.01
C GLN A 26 24.08 3.69 -15.31
N MET A 27 24.94 3.01 -16.07
CA MET A 27 24.54 2.26 -17.25
C MET A 27 24.59 0.76 -16.97
N PHE A 28 23.60 0.02 -17.45
CA PHE A 28 23.62 -1.45 -17.47
C PHE A 28 22.89 -1.99 -18.70
N LYS A 29 23.14 -3.25 -19.03
CA LYS A 29 22.51 -3.93 -20.17
C LYS A 29 21.58 -5.03 -19.67
N SER A 30 20.35 -5.06 -20.17
CA SER A 30 19.37 -6.12 -19.90
C SER A 30 18.50 -6.34 -21.13
N GLY A 31 18.13 -7.58 -21.43
CA GLY A 31 17.29 -7.90 -22.60
C GLY A 31 17.81 -7.39 -23.94
N GLY A 32 19.15 -7.26 -24.09
CA GLY A 32 19.77 -6.71 -25.30
C GLY A 32 19.81 -5.17 -25.38
N ARG A 33 19.09 -4.46 -24.50
CA ARG A 33 19.00 -3.00 -24.45
C ARG A 33 19.87 -2.38 -23.37
N TYR A 34 20.22 -1.11 -23.55
CA TYR A 34 20.99 -0.30 -22.62
C TYR A 34 20.06 0.58 -21.79
N TYR A 35 20.23 0.52 -20.47
CA TYR A 35 19.50 1.33 -19.51
C TYR A 35 20.48 2.34 -18.95
N LEU A 36 20.17 3.63 -19.07
CA LEU A 36 20.90 4.71 -18.44
C LEU A 36 20.04 5.27 -17.33
N MET A 37 20.57 5.29 -16.10
CA MET A 37 19.95 5.92 -14.93
C MET A 37 20.79 7.11 -14.49
N TRP A 38 20.15 8.13 -13.93
CA TRP A 38 20.82 9.30 -13.38
C TRP A 38 19.97 9.94 -12.28
N SER A 39 20.61 10.75 -11.44
CA SER A 39 19.90 11.56 -10.45
C SER A 39 19.56 12.94 -10.97
N GLU A 40 18.41 13.45 -10.52
CA GLU A 40 17.88 14.79 -10.79
C GLU A 40 17.52 15.49 -9.49
N GLY A 41 17.42 16.83 -9.53
CA GLY A 41 17.06 17.64 -8.38
C GLY A 41 18.20 17.82 -7.36
N GLY A 42 17.91 18.50 -6.25
CA GLY A 42 18.90 18.76 -5.21
C GLY A 42 18.92 17.66 -4.15
N TRP A 43 20.06 17.00 -3.90
CA TRP A 43 20.20 15.88 -2.95
C TRP A 43 19.76 16.19 -1.50
N THR A 44 19.68 17.46 -1.10
CA THR A 44 19.14 17.87 0.20
C THR A 44 17.62 18.07 0.19
N GLY A 45 17.04 18.33 -0.99
CA GLY A 45 15.66 18.72 -1.24
C GLY A 45 14.71 17.56 -1.55
N PRO A 46 13.41 17.86 -1.65
CA PRO A 46 12.36 16.87 -1.86
C PRO A 46 12.24 16.38 -3.31
N ASP A 47 12.90 17.05 -4.25
CA ASP A 47 12.89 16.77 -5.69
C ASP A 47 13.99 15.79 -6.12
N TYR A 48 14.89 15.41 -5.19
CA TYR A 48 15.91 14.42 -5.50
C TYR A 48 15.30 13.08 -5.87
N SER A 49 15.67 12.59 -7.05
CA SER A 49 15.08 11.40 -7.67
C SER A 49 16.06 10.75 -8.62
N VAL A 50 15.74 9.53 -9.06
CA VAL A 50 16.50 8.78 -10.05
C VAL A 50 15.62 8.53 -11.26
N SER A 51 16.01 9.12 -12.38
CA SER A 51 15.38 8.95 -13.69
C SER A 51 16.08 7.86 -14.50
N TYR A 52 15.42 7.35 -15.54
CA TYR A 52 16.03 6.42 -16.47
C TYR A 52 15.53 6.57 -17.92
N ALA A 53 16.34 6.05 -18.83
CA ALA A 53 16.08 5.92 -20.25
C ALA A 53 16.53 4.55 -20.76
N ILE A 54 15.97 4.10 -21.88
CA ILE A 54 16.33 2.86 -22.56
C ILE A 54 16.75 3.17 -24.00
N ALA A 55 17.81 2.52 -24.49
CA ALA A 55 18.28 2.62 -25.87
C ALA A 55 18.76 1.28 -26.41
N ASP A 56 18.80 1.12 -27.74
CA ASP A 56 19.36 -0.07 -28.39
C ASP A 56 20.90 0.01 -28.53
N SER A 57 21.49 1.18 -28.31
CA SER A 57 22.93 1.44 -28.38
C SER A 57 23.47 2.04 -27.09
N PRO A 58 24.72 1.74 -26.66
CA PRO A 58 25.34 2.40 -25.51
C PRO A 58 25.55 3.90 -25.72
N THR A 59 25.48 4.38 -26.97
CA THR A 59 25.60 5.79 -27.33
C THR A 59 24.25 6.48 -27.52
N GLY A 60 23.15 5.85 -27.09
CA GLY A 60 21.81 6.41 -27.17
C GLY A 60 21.16 6.32 -28.56
N PRO A 61 20.16 7.17 -28.86
CA PRO A 61 19.71 8.29 -28.03
C PRO A 61 19.05 7.83 -26.72
N PHE A 62 19.26 8.58 -25.64
CA PHE A 62 18.59 8.37 -24.36
C PHE A 62 17.58 9.50 -24.13
N THR A 63 16.30 9.15 -24.20
CA THR A 63 15.19 10.04 -23.83
C THR A 63 14.59 9.54 -22.52
N GLU A 64 14.44 10.44 -21.55
CA GLU A 64 13.85 10.11 -20.26
C GLU A 64 12.48 9.42 -20.43
N LEU A 65 12.30 8.31 -19.73
CA LEU A 65 11.07 7.55 -19.72
C LEU A 65 10.25 7.83 -18.46
N ASP A 66 10.86 7.65 -17.29
CA ASP A 66 10.22 7.84 -15.98
C ASP A 66 11.27 7.89 -14.86
N LYS A 67 10.81 8.07 -13.62
CA LYS A 67 11.61 8.01 -12.39
C LYS A 67 11.53 6.62 -11.78
N VAL A 68 12.66 5.92 -11.67
CA VAL A 68 12.75 4.64 -10.94
C VAL A 68 12.63 4.87 -9.44
N LEU A 69 13.16 5.97 -8.91
CA LEU A 69 13.13 6.27 -7.48
C LEU A 69 12.79 7.74 -7.25
N ALA A 70 11.94 8.01 -6.26
CA ALA A 70 11.68 9.36 -5.77
C ALA A 70 11.46 9.30 -4.26
N GLN A 71 11.54 10.46 -3.60
CA GLN A 71 11.29 10.59 -2.17
C GLN A 71 9.91 10.06 -1.76
N ASP A 72 9.86 9.32 -0.65
CA ASP A 72 8.64 9.05 0.11
C ASP A 72 8.71 9.77 1.46
N ALA A 73 7.94 10.85 1.60
CA ALA A 73 7.97 11.70 2.79
C ALA A 73 7.52 10.99 4.09
N ALA A 74 6.89 9.82 3.99
CA ALA A 74 6.55 8.98 5.14
C ALA A 74 7.70 8.04 5.56
N VAL A 75 8.72 7.87 4.72
CA VAL A 75 9.81 6.90 4.94
C VAL A 75 11.18 7.56 5.03
N ALA A 76 11.55 8.38 4.04
CA ALA A 76 12.87 8.99 3.98
C ALA A 76 12.93 10.19 3.03
N ARG A 77 13.96 11.03 3.21
CA ARG A 77 14.20 12.22 2.38
C ARG A 77 15.40 12.06 1.46
N GLY A 78 15.48 12.91 0.43
CA GLY A 78 16.66 13.04 -0.44
C GLY A 78 17.17 11.70 -0.97
N SER A 79 16.29 10.90 -1.58
CA SER A 79 16.64 9.54 -2.00
C SER A 79 17.09 9.50 -3.46
N GLY A 80 18.31 9.02 -3.70
CA GLY A 80 18.89 8.94 -5.04
C GLY A 80 20.34 8.48 -5.05
N HIS A 81 21.10 8.88 -6.07
CA HIS A 81 22.48 8.45 -6.35
C HIS A 81 22.62 6.93 -6.32
N ASN A 82 22.06 6.26 -7.32
CA ASN A 82 21.88 4.83 -7.28
C ASN A 82 23.03 4.03 -7.91
N SER A 83 23.01 2.74 -7.62
CA SER A 83 23.60 1.69 -8.45
C SER A 83 22.60 0.54 -8.58
N VAL A 84 22.89 -0.42 -9.46
CA VAL A 84 22.02 -1.56 -9.76
C VAL A 84 22.82 -2.84 -9.67
N LEU A 85 22.25 -3.85 -9.02
CA LEU A 85 22.83 -5.17 -8.84
C LEU A 85 21.90 -6.22 -9.49
N ASN A 86 22.47 -7.11 -10.29
CA ASN A 86 21.83 -8.34 -10.72
C ASN A 86 22.43 -9.52 -9.95
N VAL A 87 21.60 -10.37 -9.36
CA VAL A 87 22.08 -11.61 -8.73
C VAL A 87 22.49 -12.58 -9.84
N PRO A 88 23.74 -13.07 -9.84
CA PRO A 88 24.27 -13.88 -10.95
C PRO A 88 23.39 -15.07 -11.30
N GLY A 89 23.14 -15.27 -12.60
CA GLY A 89 22.37 -16.40 -13.12
C GLY A 89 20.86 -16.30 -12.92
N THR A 90 20.34 -15.14 -12.52
CA THR A 90 18.91 -14.95 -12.24
C THR A 90 18.41 -13.61 -12.80
N ASP A 91 17.09 -13.46 -12.90
CA ASP A 91 16.46 -12.16 -13.20
C ASP A 91 16.16 -11.35 -11.92
N VAL A 92 17.05 -11.48 -10.92
CA VAL A 92 16.85 -10.90 -9.59
C VAL A 92 17.67 -9.63 -9.47
N TRP A 93 17.00 -8.48 -9.62
CA TRP A 93 17.61 -7.15 -9.57
C TRP A 93 17.34 -6.37 -8.28
N TYR A 94 18.32 -5.60 -7.85
CA TYR A 94 18.22 -4.65 -6.74
C TYR A 94 18.70 -3.28 -7.20
N ILE A 95 18.02 -2.24 -6.72
CA ILE A 95 18.57 -0.89 -6.71
C ILE A 95 19.20 -0.65 -5.33
N VAL A 96 20.37 -0.03 -5.33
CA VAL A 96 21.04 0.45 -4.11
C VAL A 96 21.13 1.96 -4.23
N TYR A 97 20.78 2.69 -3.18
CA TYR A 97 20.70 4.15 -3.20
C TYR A 97 20.94 4.70 -1.81
N HIS A 98 21.18 6.00 -1.69
CA HIS A 98 21.20 6.63 -0.37
C HIS A 98 19.85 7.28 -0.06
N ARG A 99 19.53 7.36 1.23
CA ARG A 99 18.36 8.10 1.75
C ARG A 99 18.72 8.80 3.06
N ARG A 100 17.95 9.79 3.48
CA ARG A 100 18.06 10.43 4.80
C ARG A 100 16.89 10.04 5.70
N PRO A 101 17.12 9.48 6.90
CA PRO A 101 16.07 9.23 7.88
C PRO A 101 15.29 10.52 8.21
N LEU A 102 14.02 10.40 8.61
CA LEU A 102 13.16 11.55 8.85
C LEU A 102 13.57 12.37 10.08
N SER A 103 14.18 11.74 11.08
CA SER A 103 14.69 12.40 12.28
C SER A 103 15.96 13.22 12.04
N GLU A 104 16.61 13.05 10.88
CA GLU A 104 17.89 13.68 10.57
C GLU A 104 17.71 14.97 9.77
N THR A 105 18.36 16.04 10.24
CA THR A 105 18.25 17.39 9.66
C THR A 105 19.49 17.81 8.87
N ASP A 106 20.64 17.20 9.11
CA ASP A 106 21.84 17.40 8.29
C ASP A 106 21.64 16.71 6.94
N GLY A 107 21.70 17.49 5.85
CA GLY A 107 21.62 16.97 4.50
C GLY A 107 22.59 15.82 4.27
N ASN A 108 23.80 15.90 4.83
CA ASN A 108 24.90 14.94 4.64
C ASN A 108 24.68 13.58 5.28
N HIS A 109 23.71 13.45 6.21
CA HIS A 109 23.41 12.22 6.93
C HIS A 109 22.67 11.21 6.04
N ARG A 110 23.40 10.71 5.05
CA ARG A 110 22.92 9.80 4.02
C ARG A 110 23.24 8.37 4.45
N GLN A 111 22.22 7.53 4.48
CA GLN A 111 22.31 6.12 4.81
C GLN A 111 22.07 5.28 3.57
N LEU A 112 22.79 4.15 3.49
CA LEU A 112 22.60 3.16 2.44
C LEU A 112 21.23 2.51 2.59
N ALA A 113 20.53 2.37 1.48
CA ALA A 113 19.29 1.61 1.35
C ALA A 113 19.33 0.77 0.07
N TYR A 114 18.49 -0.25 0.03
CA TYR A 114 18.32 -1.05 -1.16
C TYR A 114 16.88 -1.56 -1.22
N ASP A 115 16.38 -1.71 -2.44
CA ASP A 115 15.06 -2.26 -2.71
C ASP A 115 15.09 -3.13 -3.95
N ARG A 116 14.03 -3.92 -4.08
CA ARG A 116 13.82 -4.75 -5.26
C ARG A 116 13.55 -3.86 -6.48
N MET A 117 14.29 -4.08 -7.56
CA MET A 117 14.00 -3.50 -8.86
C MET A 117 13.32 -4.56 -9.73
N VAL A 118 12.19 -4.22 -10.36
CA VAL A 118 11.38 -5.15 -11.14
C VAL A 118 11.15 -4.55 -12.52
N PHE A 119 11.31 -5.37 -13.55
CA PHE A 119 10.95 -5.00 -14.92
C PHE A 119 9.49 -5.34 -15.20
N ASN A 120 8.83 -4.46 -15.95
CA ASN A 120 7.57 -4.77 -16.62
C ASN A 120 7.83 -5.71 -17.81
N PRO A 121 6.78 -6.41 -18.32
CA PRO A 121 6.92 -7.30 -19.46
C PRO A 121 7.49 -6.64 -20.74
N ASP A 122 7.32 -5.32 -20.90
CA ASP A 122 7.85 -4.55 -22.04
C ASP A 122 9.32 -4.10 -21.87
N GLY A 123 9.94 -4.44 -20.74
CA GLY A 123 11.30 -4.09 -20.38
C GLY A 123 11.43 -2.73 -19.68
N THR A 124 10.35 -1.99 -19.43
CA THR A 124 10.41 -0.78 -18.58
C THR A 124 10.62 -1.16 -17.10
N ILE A 125 11.11 -0.23 -16.29
CA ILE A 125 11.37 -0.46 -14.86
C ILE A 125 10.16 0.03 -14.04
N GLN A 126 9.68 -0.80 -13.13
CA GLN A 126 8.67 -0.39 -12.14
C GLN A 126 9.26 0.60 -11.15
N ARG A 127 8.48 1.62 -10.80
CA ARG A 127 8.89 2.58 -9.78
C ARG A 127 9.09 1.89 -8.43
N VAL A 128 10.25 2.14 -7.83
CA VAL A 128 10.67 1.56 -6.56
C VAL A 128 9.87 2.20 -5.43
N THR A 129 9.30 1.33 -4.59
CA THR A 129 8.64 1.73 -3.34
C THR A 129 9.56 1.38 -2.19
N MET A 130 9.93 2.36 -1.37
CA MET A 130 10.77 2.14 -0.18
C MET A 130 10.00 1.30 0.83
N ARG A 131 10.46 0.07 1.09
CA ARG A 131 9.76 -0.84 1.99
C ARG A 131 10.16 -0.56 3.44
N VAL A 132 9.17 -0.48 4.32
CA VAL A 132 9.36 -0.48 5.78
C VAL A 132 8.89 -1.83 6.30
N LYS A 133 9.80 -2.79 6.40
CA LYS A 133 9.51 -4.14 6.87
C LYS A 133 10.67 -4.71 7.66
N ASP A 134 10.34 -5.55 8.63
CA ASP A 134 11.30 -6.27 9.45
C ASP A 134 10.71 -7.63 9.86
N ASN A 135 11.42 -8.71 9.54
CA ASN A 135 11.10 -10.07 9.98
C ASN A 135 12.12 -10.60 10.98
N PHE A 136 13.05 -9.76 11.44
CA PHE A 136 14.05 -10.03 12.47
C PHE A 136 14.89 -11.30 12.25
N ALA A 137 14.90 -11.83 11.03
CA ALA A 137 15.55 -13.09 10.67
C ALA A 137 17.08 -13.00 10.75
N ASP A 138 17.60 -11.78 10.63
CA ASP A 138 19.01 -11.44 10.77
C ASP A 138 19.44 -11.19 12.23
N GLY A 139 18.51 -11.31 13.19
CA GLY A 139 18.80 -11.16 14.62
C GLY A 139 19.17 -9.75 15.04
N ASN A 140 18.80 -8.71 14.28
CA ASN A 140 18.97 -7.33 14.68
C ASN A 140 17.65 -6.56 14.60
N ALA A 141 17.67 -5.33 15.13
CA ALA A 141 16.54 -4.39 15.09
C ALA A 141 17.06 -3.01 14.64
N TYR A 142 17.85 -2.96 13.57
CA TYR A 142 18.35 -1.69 13.06
C TYR A 142 17.20 -0.76 12.67
N GLY A 143 17.30 0.50 13.06
CA GLY A 143 16.25 1.51 12.81
C GLY A 143 15.13 1.53 13.86
N TRP A 144 15.09 0.57 14.80
CA TRP A 144 14.14 0.61 15.91
C TRP A 144 14.68 1.42 17.08
N ARG A 145 13.87 2.35 17.60
CA ARG A 145 14.15 3.12 18.81
C ARG A 145 13.18 2.72 19.93
N THR A 146 13.72 2.32 21.07
CA THR A 146 12.95 1.84 22.22
C THR A 146 12.65 2.95 23.24
N TYR A 147 11.47 2.88 23.86
CA TYR A 147 11.01 3.78 24.92
C TYR A 147 10.44 2.93 26.07
N GLY A 148 11.33 2.54 27.00
CA GLY A 148 11.01 1.62 28.09
C GLY A 148 10.87 0.15 27.63
N GLY A 149 10.75 -0.75 28.60
CA GLY A 149 10.80 -2.19 28.37
C GLY A 149 12.23 -2.69 28.06
N THR A 150 12.40 -4.00 28.02
CA THR A 150 13.64 -4.65 27.55
C THR A 150 13.33 -5.39 26.27
N TRP A 151 14.05 -5.04 25.20
CA TRP A 151 13.78 -5.53 23.84
C TRP A 151 14.95 -6.34 23.31
N THR A 152 14.69 -7.39 22.54
CA THR A 152 15.72 -8.24 21.93
C THR A 152 15.27 -8.78 20.59
N ALA A 153 16.07 -8.58 19.55
CA ALA A 153 15.92 -9.25 18.27
C ALA A 153 16.80 -10.51 18.26
N ALA A 154 16.18 -11.68 18.21
CA ALA A 154 16.87 -12.96 18.17
C ALA A 154 15.91 -14.05 17.69
N GLY A 155 16.45 -15.08 17.01
CA GLY A 155 15.66 -16.24 16.59
C GLY A 155 14.50 -15.90 15.65
N GLY A 156 14.66 -14.88 14.79
CA GLY A 156 13.62 -14.45 13.85
C GLY A 156 12.47 -13.67 14.48
N ARG A 157 12.63 -13.13 15.69
CA ARG A 157 11.59 -12.37 16.37
C ARG A 157 12.15 -11.17 17.11
N TYR A 158 11.32 -10.15 17.26
CA TYR A 158 11.56 -9.04 18.16
C TYR A 158 10.72 -9.22 19.42
N THR A 159 11.39 -9.41 20.55
CA THR A 159 10.75 -9.79 21.80
C THR A 159 10.85 -8.65 22.81
N ALA A 160 9.80 -8.48 23.60
CA ALA A 160 9.78 -7.59 24.76
C ALA A 160 9.47 -8.39 26.02
N THR A 161 10.22 -8.14 27.10
CA THR A 161 9.88 -8.64 28.43
C THR A 161 8.64 -7.93 28.98
N GLN A 162 8.03 -8.51 30.01
CA GLN A 162 6.83 -7.95 30.61
C GLN A 162 7.07 -6.54 31.15
N SER A 163 6.32 -5.55 30.65
CA SER A 163 6.39 -4.17 31.12
C SER A 163 5.05 -3.46 31.01
N LEU A 164 4.90 -2.33 31.71
CA LEU A 164 3.65 -1.55 31.71
C LEU A 164 3.44 -0.68 30.46
N GLY A 165 4.40 -0.63 29.53
CA GLY A 165 4.29 0.30 28.40
C GLY A 165 5.56 0.42 27.58
N GLY A 166 6.32 -0.67 27.46
CA GLY A 166 7.47 -0.72 26.57
C GLY A 166 7.02 -0.46 25.13
N LYS A 167 7.74 0.40 24.43
CA LYS A 167 7.46 0.75 23.02
C LYS A 167 8.73 0.64 22.22
N ALA A 168 8.62 0.25 20.96
CA ALA A 168 9.69 0.34 19.99
C ALA A 168 9.12 0.92 18.70
N LEU A 169 9.75 1.96 18.16
CA LEU A 169 9.26 2.74 17.03
C LEU A 169 10.28 2.81 15.90
N LEU A 170 9.77 2.83 14.68
CA LEU A 170 10.51 3.13 13.46
C LEU A 170 10.43 4.63 13.14
N ASP A 171 11.46 5.16 12.49
CA ASP A 171 11.53 6.54 12.05
C ASP A 171 10.69 6.76 10.77
N THR A 172 9.37 6.80 10.95
CA THR A 172 8.37 6.94 9.87
C THR A 172 7.40 8.08 10.14
N ASN A 173 6.66 8.52 9.14
CA ASN A 173 5.61 9.54 9.29
C ASN A 173 4.38 9.22 8.43
N PHE A 174 3.89 7.98 8.49
CA PHE A 174 2.74 7.56 7.69
C PHE A 174 1.46 8.27 8.11
N GLY A 175 0.76 8.85 7.14
CA GLY A 175 -0.62 9.31 7.31
C GLY A 175 -1.60 8.20 6.95
N ASN A 176 -1.67 7.87 5.66
CA ASN A 176 -2.41 6.72 5.17
C ASN A 176 -1.48 5.51 5.08
N PHE A 177 -1.88 4.36 5.63
CA PHE A 177 -1.09 3.13 5.53
C PHE A 177 -1.92 1.85 5.67
N THR A 178 -1.28 0.73 5.35
CA THR A 178 -1.62 -0.60 5.88
C THR A 178 -0.39 -1.11 6.61
N TYR A 179 -0.62 -1.59 7.83
CA TYR A 179 0.41 -1.99 8.78
C TYR A 179 0.10 -3.37 9.33
N ASP A 180 0.95 -4.35 9.00
CA ASP A 180 0.84 -5.72 9.46
C ASP A 180 1.93 -6.08 10.46
N ALA A 181 1.63 -6.99 11.38
CA ALA A 181 2.62 -7.79 12.09
C ALA A 181 2.01 -9.08 12.63
N ASP A 182 2.86 -10.08 12.85
CA ASP A 182 2.52 -11.23 13.68
C ASP A 182 2.79 -10.86 15.13
N VAL A 183 1.83 -11.14 16.00
CA VAL A 183 1.86 -10.79 17.42
C VAL A 183 1.54 -12.02 18.26
N THR A 184 2.44 -12.34 19.18
CA THR A 184 2.25 -13.39 20.18
C THR A 184 2.46 -12.81 21.56
N VAL A 185 1.42 -12.79 22.40
CA VAL A 185 1.61 -12.47 23.82
C VAL A 185 2.13 -13.73 24.53
N THR A 186 3.31 -13.62 25.15
CA THR A 186 4.04 -14.77 25.72
C THR A 186 3.91 -14.88 27.23
N ALA A 187 3.59 -13.79 27.92
CA ALA A 187 3.30 -13.78 29.35
C ALA A 187 2.49 -12.54 29.76
N GLY A 188 1.84 -12.59 30.93
CA GLY A 188 1.05 -11.50 31.49
C GLY A 188 -0.42 -11.52 31.05
N ASN A 189 -1.21 -10.58 31.60
CA ASN A 189 -2.66 -10.51 31.38
C ASN A 189 -3.10 -9.28 30.57
N GLY A 190 -2.15 -8.43 30.19
CA GLY A 190 -2.44 -7.28 29.33
C GLY A 190 -2.43 -7.64 27.85
N ASP A 191 -1.90 -6.76 27.02
CA ASP A 191 -1.94 -6.89 25.56
C ASP A 191 -0.65 -6.39 24.89
N ALA A 192 -0.49 -6.77 23.62
CA ALA A 192 0.60 -6.33 22.76
C ALA A 192 0.07 -6.05 21.35
N GLY A 193 0.75 -5.17 20.61
CA GLY A 193 0.36 -4.88 19.23
C GLY A 193 1.01 -3.65 18.64
N LEU A 194 0.26 -2.99 17.76
CA LEU A 194 0.74 -1.99 16.81
C LEU A 194 0.49 -0.57 17.31
N LEU A 195 1.56 0.22 17.35
CA LEU A 195 1.54 1.67 17.49
C LEU A 195 1.57 2.34 16.13
N PHE A 196 0.74 3.36 15.93
CA PHE A 196 0.70 4.08 14.66
C PHE A 196 0.29 5.54 14.82
N ARG A 197 0.74 6.37 13.88
CA ARG A 197 0.63 7.84 13.90
C ARG A 197 1.16 8.44 15.21
N VAL A 198 2.25 7.87 15.72
CA VAL A 198 2.84 8.27 17.00
C VAL A 198 3.68 9.53 16.84
N THR A 199 3.47 10.46 17.76
CA THR A 199 4.29 11.65 17.98
C THR A 199 4.62 11.76 19.46
N GLN A 200 5.72 12.44 19.78
CA GLN A 200 6.18 12.67 21.16
C GLN A 200 6.26 11.39 22.03
N PRO A 201 6.86 10.28 21.53
CA PRO A 201 7.03 9.09 22.36
C PRO A 201 7.98 9.35 23.52
N ALA A 202 7.61 8.86 24.70
CA ALA A 202 8.42 8.91 25.91
C ALA A 202 8.26 7.63 26.74
N VAL A 203 9.09 7.48 27.78
CA VAL A 203 8.96 6.38 28.73
C VAL A 203 7.68 6.57 29.57
N GLY A 204 6.92 5.50 29.74
CA GLY A 204 5.63 5.49 30.45
C GLY A 204 4.51 4.84 29.64
N VAL A 205 3.40 4.52 30.32
CA VAL A 205 2.31 3.68 29.79
C VAL A 205 1.68 4.29 28.55
N ASP A 206 1.12 5.50 28.70
CA ASP A 206 0.43 6.25 27.65
C ASP A 206 1.21 7.50 27.24
N SER A 207 2.51 7.56 27.59
CA SER A 207 3.42 8.67 27.29
C SER A 207 3.78 8.71 25.80
N TYR A 208 2.79 8.99 24.97
CA TYR A 208 2.87 9.24 23.53
C TYR A 208 1.56 9.88 23.06
N ARG A 209 1.59 10.44 21.85
CA ARG A 209 0.40 10.95 21.16
C ARG A 209 0.21 10.16 19.87
N GLY A 210 -0.77 9.27 19.81
CA GLY A 210 -1.00 8.38 18.67
C GLY A 210 -2.06 7.33 18.93
N TYR A 211 -2.15 6.33 18.08
CA TYR A 211 -3.07 5.21 18.24
C TYR A 211 -2.34 3.91 18.55
N TYR A 212 -3.12 2.97 19.09
CA TYR A 212 -2.68 1.63 19.43
C TYR A 212 -3.77 0.61 19.12
N ALA A 213 -3.41 -0.46 18.43
CA ALA A 213 -4.23 -1.65 18.25
C ALA A 213 -3.52 -2.86 18.88
N GLY A 214 -4.11 -3.46 19.91
CA GLY A 214 -3.50 -4.54 20.69
C GLY A 214 -4.38 -5.78 20.79
N ILE A 215 -3.77 -6.91 21.08
CA ILE A 215 -4.44 -8.19 21.35
C ILE A 215 -3.92 -8.80 22.66
N SER A 216 -4.83 -9.32 23.49
CA SER A 216 -4.49 -10.03 24.73
C SER A 216 -4.36 -11.54 24.51
N PRO A 217 -3.74 -12.30 25.44
CA PRO A 217 -3.68 -13.76 25.36
C PRO A 217 -5.04 -14.44 25.25
N ALA A 218 -6.08 -13.83 25.85
CA ALA A 218 -7.46 -14.32 25.82
C ALA A 218 -8.21 -13.91 24.53
N GLY A 219 -7.54 -13.30 23.55
CA GLY A 219 -8.13 -12.91 22.28
C GLY A 219 -8.93 -11.61 22.34
N ARG A 220 -8.77 -10.78 23.38
CA ARG A 220 -9.37 -9.44 23.41
C ARG A 220 -8.59 -8.53 22.48
N VAL A 221 -9.23 -8.02 21.44
CA VAL A 221 -8.69 -7.00 20.54
C VAL A 221 -9.14 -5.63 21.04
N VAL A 222 -8.22 -4.66 21.10
CA VAL A 222 -8.51 -3.29 21.50
C VAL A 222 -7.96 -2.32 20.48
N LEU A 223 -8.71 -1.25 20.21
CA LEU A 223 -8.24 -0.07 19.49
C LEU A 223 -8.46 1.15 20.39
N GLY A 224 -7.44 1.99 20.50
CA GLY A 224 -7.57 3.25 21.21
C GLY A 224 -6.52 4.26 20.81
N ARG A 225 -6.61 5.43 21.42
CA ARG A 225 -5.67 6.53 21.25
C ARG A 225 -5.05 6.90 22.60
N ALA A 226 -3.80 7.32 22.58
CA ALA A 226 -3.16 7.97 23.71
C ALA A 226 -2.90 9.44 23.36
N ALA A 227 -3.23 10.33 24.30
CA ALA A 227 -2.84 11.73 24.25
C ALA A 227 -2.17 12.13 25.58
N ASN A 228 -1.17 11.34 26.01
CA ASN A 228 -0.67 11.26 27.39
C ASN A 228 -1.70 10.72 28.41
N SER A 229 -2.79 10.16 27.92
CA SER A 229 -3.81 9.41 28.65
C SER A 229 -4.53 8.49 27.66
N TRP A 230 -4.97 7.32 28.13
CA TRP A 230 -5.67 6.34 27.30
C TRP A 230 -7.13 6.73 27.03
N THR A 231 -7.57 6.55 25.79
CA THR A 231 -8.98 6.56 25.39
C THR A 231 -9.24 5.37 24.46
N GLN A 232 -10.08 4.43 24.89
CA GLN A 232 -10.50 3.32 24.04
C GLN A 232 -11.50 3.81 22.99
N LEU A 233 -11.31 3.39 21.73
CA LEU A 233 -12.19 3.70 20.60
C LEU A 233 -13.04 2.50 20.20
N GLY A 234 -12.54 1.28 20.40
CA GLY A 234 -13.26 0.06 20.09
C GLY A 234 -12.62 -1.17 20.70
N SER A 235 -13.38 -2.27 20.74
CA SER A 235 -12.90 -3.58 21.16
C SER A 235 -13.65 -4.69 20.46
N ALA A 236 -13.00 -5.82 20.27
CA ALA A 236 -13.58 -7.06 19.75
C ALA A 236 -12.99 -8.27 20.46
N THR A 237 -13.47 -9.47 20.12
CA THR A 237 -12.92 -10.73 20.63
C THR A 237 -12.69 -11.69 19.47
N VAL A 238 -11.56 -12.38 19.55
CA VAL A 238 -11.16 -13.50 18.67
C VAL A 238 -10.76 -14.68 19.54
N ALA A 239 -10.46 -15.82 18.92
CA ALA A 239 -9.80 -16.92 19.65
C ALA A 239 -8.47 -16.44 20.24
N GLY A 240 -8.04 -16.99 21.38
CA GLY A 240 -6.72 -16.69 21.93
C GLY A 240 -5.60 -17.36 21.14
N GLY A 241 -4.38 -16.82 21.24
CA GLY A 241 -3.19 -17.40 20.59
C GLY A 241 -2.28 -16.37 19.94
N SER A 242 -1.54 -16.82 18.94
CA SER A 242 -0.72 -15.96 18.07
C SER A 242 -1.56 -15.52 16.88
N HIS A 243 -1.47 -14.24 16.51
CA HIS A 243 -2.31 -13.66 15.48
C HIS A 243 -1.54 -12.78 14.51
N ARG A 244 -2.01 -12.73 13.27
CA ARG A 244 -1.63 -11.73 12.28
C ARG A 244 -2.55 -10.52 12.47
N LEU A 245 -2.01 -9.41 12.95
CA LEU A 245 -2.73 -8.14 13.02
C LEU A 245 -2.49 -7.32 11.76
N ARG A 246 -3.55 -6.66 11.27
CA ARG A 246 -3.46 -5.59 10.26
C ARG A 246 -4.20 -4.36 10.77
N VAL A 247 -3.60 -3.19 10.59
CA VAL A 247 -4.25 -1.90 10.72
C VAL A 247 -4.24 -1.21 9.38
N THR A 248 -5.41 -0.80 8.90
CA THR A 248 -5.53 0.13 7.77
C THR A 248 -6.02 1.47 8.31
N ALA A 249 -5.26 2.53 8.04
CA ALA A 249 -5.66 3.89 8.36
C ALA A 249 -5.68 4.73 7.08
N ILE A 250 -6.84 5.27 6.71
CA ILE A 250 -7.03 6.11 5.51
C ILE A 250 -7.84 7.34 5.92
N GLY A 251 -7.20 8.51 5.94
CA GLY A 251 -7.77 9.71 6.52
C GLY A 251 -8.18 9.45 7.99
N PRO A 252 -9.43 9.73 8.38
CA PRO A 252 -9.92 9.44 9.73
C PRO A 252 -10.37 7.99 9.92
N GLN A 253 -10.51 7.19 8.86
CA GLN A 253 -10.98 5.80 8.99
C GLN A 253 -9.85 4.89 9.45
N ILE A 254 -10.09 4.16 10.54
CA ILE A 254 -9.13 3.20 11.12
C ILE A 254 -9.83 1.85 11.26
N SER A 255 -9.26 0.82 10.65
CA SER A 255 -9.76 -0.55 10.70
C SER A 255 -8.69 -1.52 11.19
N VAL A 256 -9.06 -2.39 12.13
CA VAL A 256 -8.22 -3.44 12.70
C VAL A 256 -8.74 -4.79 12.25
N TYR A 257 -7.86 -5.60 11.66
CA TYR A 257 -8.15 -6.95 11.18
C TYR A 257 -7.28 -7.95 11.95
N VAL A 258 -7.78 -9.19 12.04
CA VAL A 258 -7.10 -10.29 12.70
C VAL A 258 -7.24 -11.54 11.84
N ASP A 259 -6.10 -12.12 11.47
CA ASP A 259 -5.91 -13.37 10.72
C ASP A 259 -6.45 -13.40 9.28
N ASP A 260 -7.76 -13.23 9.06
CA ASP A 260 -8.33 -13.26 7.70
C ASP A 260 -7.90 -12.06 6.84
N LEU A 261 -7.52 -10.95 7.49
CA LEU A 261 -7.08 -9.67 6.91
C LEU A 261 -8.04 -9.06 5.87
N VAL A 262 -9.29 -9.49 5.88
CA VAL A 262 -10.35 -9.08 4.93
C VAL A 262 -11.50 -8.44 5.69
N THR A 263 -11.91 -9.01 6.82
CA THR A 263 -13.04 -8.51 7.61
C THR A 263 -12.55 -7.80 8.86
N PRO A 264 -12.75 -6.47 8.98
CA PRO A 264 -12.28 -5.74 10.14
C PRO A 264 -13.02 -6.20 11.39
N LYS A 265 -12.27 -6.49 12.47
CA LYS A 265 -12.84 -6.78 13.80
C LYS A 265 -13.23 -5.51 14.53
N ILE A 266 -12.54 -4.40 14.23
CA ILE A 266 -12.85 -3.07 14.72
C ILE A 266 -12.76 -2.10 13.54
N SER A 267 -13.75 -1.22 13.38
CA SER A 267 -13.70 -0.12 12.41
C SER A 267 -14.27 1.13 13.06
N VAL A 268 -13.50 2.21 13.06
CA VAL A 268 -13.86 3.49 13.69
C VAL A 268 -13.44 4.67 12.81
N THR A 269 -14.06 5.82 13.04
CA THR A 269 -13.66 7.09 12.45
C THR A 269 -13.13 8.01 13.56
N ASP A 270 -11.84 8.36 13.51
CA ASP A 270 -11.18 9.26 14.46
C ASP A 270 -10.11 10.10 13.74
N SER A 271 -10.18 11.42 13.87
CA SER A 271 -9.29 12.37 13.18
C SER A 271 -8.24 13.01 14.09
N THR A 272 -8.04 12.49 15.31
CA THR A 272 -7.17 13.10 16.33
C THR A 272 -5.72 13.18 15.87
N PHE A 273 -5.20 12.10 15.27
CA PHE A 273 -3.82 12.04 14.78
C PHE A 273 -3.83 11.70 13.29
N ALA A 274 -3.25 12.58 12.48
CA ALA A 274 -3.27 12.46 11.03
C ALA A 274 -2.08 11.66 10.47
N SER A 275 -0.91 11.74 11.11
CA SER A 275 0.31 11.02 10.73
C SER A 275 1.27 10.85 11.91
N GLY A 276 2.30 10.02 11.73
CA GLY A 276 3.40 9.87 12.68
C GLY A 276 4.14 8.55 12.56
N ALA A 277 4.96 8.26 13.57
CA ALA A 277 5.75 7.04 13.66
C ALA A 277 4.86 5.79 13.81
N THR A 278 5.42 4.68 13.36
CA THR A 278 4.84 3.33 13.49
C THR A 278 5.76 2.47 14.35
N GLY A 279 5.22 1.44 14.96
CA GLY A 279 6.00 0.47 15.72
C GLY A 279 5.14 -0.42 16.57
N VAL A 280 5.71 -0.95 17.65
CA VAL A 280 5.07 -1.96 18.50
C VAL A 280 5.09 -1.56 19.97
N ARG A 281 4.12 -2.07 20.73
CA ARG A 281 3.97 -1.82 22.17
C ARG A 281 3.55 -3.09 22.90
N VAL A 282 4.01 -3.19 24.15
CA VAL A 282 3.46 -4.11 25.15
C VAL A 282 2.89 -3.34 26.33
N PHE A 283 1.76 -3.80 26.87
CA PHE A 283 1.10 -3.25 28.05
C PHE A 283 0.78 -4.39 29.03
N ASN A 284 1.42 -4.38 30.21
CA ASN A 284 1.30 -5.43 31.23
C ASN A 284 1.44 -6.87 30.66
N ALA A 285 2.32 -7.02 29.68
CA ALA A 285 2.51 -8.25 28.93
C ALA A 285 3.95 -8.34 28.42
N ALA A 286 4.45 -9.57 28.26
CA ALA A 286 5.59 -9.88 27.41
C ALA A 286 5.07 -10.36 26.05
N ALA A 287 5.78 -10.06 24.98
CA ALA A 287 5.34 -10.45 23.64
C ALA A 287 6.51 -10.68 22.68
N ALA A 288 6.20 -11.36 21.59
CA ALA A 288 7.04 -11.49 20.41
C ALA A 288 6.31 -10.91 19.20
N PHE A 289 7.08 -10.22 18.36
CA PHE A 289 6.65 -9.63 17.10
C PHE A 289 7.48 -10.21 15.96
N ASP A 290 6.84 -10.45 14.83
CA ASP A 290 7.49 -10.91 13.60
C ASP A 290 6.74 -10.34 12.38
N ASN A 291 7.38 -10.38 11.21
CA ASN A 291 6.81 -10.00 9.92
C ASN A 291 6.11 -8.63 9.94
N VAL A 292 6.74 -7.66 10.62
CA VAL A 292 6.31 -6.27 10.73
C VAL A 292 6.46 -5.65 9.35
N ALA A 293 5.40 -5.08 8.79
CA ALA A 293 5.44 -4.41 7.50
C ALA A 293 4.43 -3.28 7.41
N VAL A 294 4.90 -2.07 7.09
CA VAL A 294 4.04 -0.92 6.82
C VAL A 294 4.39 -0.30 5.47
N GLY A 295 3.37 0.20 4.79
CA GLY A 295 3.54 0.93 3.55
C GLY A 295 2.26 1.64 3.18
N ALA A 296 2.21 2.10 1.92
CA ALA A 296 0.97 2.59 1.32
C ALA A 296 -0.16 1.59 1.60
N PRO A 297 -1.39 2.06 1.90
CA PRO A 297 -2.48 1.15 2.20
C PRO A 297 -2.63 0.07 1.12
N VAL A 298 -2.71 -1.19 1.54
CA VAL A 298 -3.14 -2.30 0.69
C VAL A 298 -4.62 -2.07 0.46
N GLY A 299 -4.92 -1.31 -0.59
CA GLY A 299 -5.79 -0.18 -0.31
C GLY A 299 -5.43 1.00 -1.18
N ALA A 300 -5.49 2.21 -0.66
CA ALA A 300 -5.09 3.47 -1.27
C ALA A 300 -4.39 3.43 -2.65
N GLY A 301 -5.17 3.90 -3.60
CA GLY A 301 -4.76 4.68 -4.76
C GLY A 301 -5.70 5.89 -4.83
N THR A 302 -5.62 6.69 -5.87
CA THR A 302 -6.76 7.55 -6.20
C THR A 302 -7.90 6.65 -6.66
N ASN A 303 -9.14 6.87 -6.20
CA ASN A 303 -10.28 6.20 -6.82
C ASN A 303 -10.42 6.75 -8.24
N LEU A 304 -9.83 6.05 -9.21
CA LEU A 304 -9.78 6.41 -10.62
C LEU A 304 -11.17 6.43 -11.25
N ALA A 305 -12.12 5.68 -10.68
CA ALA A 305 -13.51 5.60 -11.12
C ALA A 305 -14.37 6.76 -10.59
N LEU A 306 -13.92 7.48 -9.55
CA LEU A 306 -14.73 8.52 -8.90
C LEU A 306 -15.19 9.59 -9.90
N GLY A 307 -16.51 9.72 -10.04
CA GLY A 307 -17.17 10.68 -10.92
C GLY A 307 -16.92 10.46 -12.42
N ARG A 308 -16.37 9.29 -12.81
CA ARG A 308 -16.09 8.99 -14.21
C ARG A 308 -17.36 8.59 -14.98
N PRO A 309 -17.39 8.79 -16.31
CA PRO A 309 -18.47 8.28 -17.14
C PRO A 309 -18.65 6.77 -16.95
N ALA A 310 -19.88 6.38 -16.61
CA ALA A 310 -20.27 4.98 -16.43
C ALA A 310 -21.43 4.62 -17.35
N THR A 311 -21.44 3.37 -17.81
CA THR A 311 -22.49 2.78 -18.66
C THR A 311 -22.81 1.38 -18.16
N GLY A 312 -23.93 0.80 -18.56
CA GLY A 312 -24.34 -0.49 -18.02
C GLY A 312 -25.68 -0.96 -18.55
N SER A 313 -26.18 -2.02 -17.93
CA SER A 313 -27.50 -2.58 -18.22
C SER A 313 -28.62 -1.60 -17.87
N ALA A 314 -29.80 -1.80 -18.46
CA ALA A 314 -30.97 -0.96 -18.21
C ALA A 314 -31.29 -0.91 -16.70
N PRO A 315 -31.42 0.30 -16.12
CA PRO A 315 -31.59 0.42 -14.69
C PRO A 315 -33.02 0.06 -14.26
N CYS A 316 -33.20 -0.33 -12.98
CA CYS A 316 -34.52 -0.62 -12.42
C CYS A 316 -35.46 0.59 -12.51
N VAL A 317 -34.92 1.79 -12.24
CA VAL A 317 -35.56 3.09 -12.47
C VAL A 317 -34.54 4.12 -12.96
N ALA A 318 -35.01 5.22 -13.54
CA ALA A 318 -34.14 6.22 -14.17
C ALA A 318 -33.08 6.84 -13.22
N SER A 319 -33.32 6.85 -11.91
CA SER A 319 -32.39 7.39 -10.91
C SER A 319 -31.38 6.38 -10.36
N GLU A 320 -31.41 5.12 -10.81
CA GLU A 320 -30.56 4.02 -10.32
C GLU A 320 -29.58 3.54 -11.41
N GLY A 321 -29.07 4.47 -12.21
CA GLY A 321 -28.12 4.21 -13.29
C GLY A 321 -26.70 3.88 -12.81
N PRO A 322 -25.83 3.37 -13.71
CA PRO A 322 -24.43 3.05 -13.41
C PRO A 322 -23.62 4.18 -12.76
N GLU A 323 -23.96 5.44 -13.06
CA GLU A 323 -23.32 6.63 -12.47
C GLU A 323 -23.48 6.72 -10.95
N LYS A 324 -24.48 6.04 -10.38
CA LYS A 324 -24.65 5.94 -8.92
C LYS A 324 -23.58 5.07 -8.28
N ALA A 325 -23.09 4.06 -9.00
CA ALA A 325 -22.06 3.16 -8.47
C ALA A 325 -20.63 3.70 -8.60
N VAL A 326 -20.44 4.96 -8.97
CA VAL A 326 -19.10 5.56 -9.10
C VAL A 326 -19.06 6.99 -8.55
N ASN A 327 -20.04 7.37 -7.75
CA ASN A 327 -20.20 8.74 -7.26
C ASN A 327 -19.46 8.99 -5.94
N GLY A 328 -18.87 7.95 -5.34
CA GLY A 328 -18.14 8.03 -4.08
C GLY A 328 -19.03 7.99 -2.84
N SER A 329 -20.30 7.61 -2.98
CA SER A 329 -21.29 7.58 -1.91
C SER A 329 -21.92 6.19 -1.76
N VAL A 330 -22.22 5.83 -0.51
CA VAL A 330 -23.05 4.65 -0.18
C VAL A 330 -24.18 5.01 0.78
N THR A 331 -24.33 6.29 1.11
CA THR A 331 -25.17 6.76 2.21
C THR A 331 -26.42 7.50 1.74
N GLY A 332 -26.62 7.66 0.42
CA GLY A 332 -27.81 8.30 -0.16
C GLY A 332 -29.07 7.42 -0.17
N GLY A 333 -29.07 6.31 0.58
CA GLY A 333 -30.19 5.37 0.69
C GLY A 333 -30.47 4.61 -0.61
N ASN A 334 -31.72 4.20 -0.83
CA ASN A 334 -32.07 3.34 -1.97
C ASN A 334 -31.82 3.99 -3.35
N THR A 335 -31.73 5.31 -3.45
CA THR A 335 -31.48 6.01 -4.73
C THR A 335 -30.00 6.15 -5.08
N ASP A 336 -29.11 5.64 -4.23
CA ASP A 336 -27.65 5.79 -4.32
C ASP A 336 -26.97 4.48 -4.75
N LYS A 337 -27.61 3.76 -5.66
CA LYS A 337 -27.12 2.49 -6.19
C LYS A 337 -27.38 2.37 -7.67
N PHE A 338 -26.52 1.63 -8.35
CA PHE A 338 -26.90 0.99 -9.60
C PHE A 338 -27.81 -0.19 -9.31
N CYS A 339 -29.00 -0.20 -9.91
CA CYS A 339 -29.93 -1.32 -9.85
C CYS A 339 -30.26 -1.82 -11.25
N SER A 340 -30.29 -3.13 -11.47
CA SER A 340 -30.85 -3.70 -12.69
C SER A 340 -31.46 -5.08 -12.45
N VAL A 341 -32.59 -5.35 -13.11
CA VAL A 341 -33.24 -6.68 -13.16
C VAL A 341 -32.89 -7.46 -14.43
N ALA A 342 -32.00 -6.92 -15.27
CA ALA A 342 -31.54 -7.61 -16.47
C ALA A 342 -30.74 -8.87 -16.08
N PRO A 343 -31.02 -10.04 -16.71
CA PRO A 343 -30.18 -11.21 -16.52
C PRO A 343 -28.73 -10.92 -16.91
N GLY A 344 -27.78 -11.22 -16.03
CA GLY A 344 -26.36 -10.94 -16.28
C GLY A 344 -26.03 -9.44 -16.29
N ALA A 345 -26.73 -8.63 -15.49
CA ALA A 345 -26.52 -7.20 -15.42
C ALA A 345 -25.04 -6.83 -15.20
N TRP A 346 -24.62 -5.75 -15.85
CA TRP A 346 -23.26 -5.26 -15.79
C TRP A 346 -23.22 -3.73 -15.74
N LEU A 347 -22.12 -3.21 -15.21
CA LEU A 347 -21.74 -1.81 -15.29
C LEU A 347 -20.27 -1.67 -15.68
N GLN A 348 -19.93 -0.58 -16.35
CA GLN A 348 -18.60 -0.28 -16.85
C GLN A 348 -18.28 1.20 -16.59
N VAL A 349 -17.01 1.47 -16.25
CA VAL A 349 -16.47 2.82 -16.09
C VAL A 349 -15.29 3.06 -17.05
N ASP A 350 -15.25 4.24 -17.67
CA ASP A 350 -14.08 4.72 -18.44
C ASP A 350 -13.22 5.63 -17.55
N LEU A 351 -12.01 5.16 -17.21
CA LEU A 351 -11.02 5.88 -16.40
C LEU A 351 -10.37 7.06 -17.16
N GLY A 352 -10.69 7.22 -18.45
CA GLY A 352 -10.26 8.31 -19.33
C GLY A 352 -8.96 8.03 -20.09
N ALA A 353 -8.08 7.21 -19.52
CA ALA A 353 -6.86 6.71 -20.14
C ALA A 353 -6.42 5.41 -19.46
N ALA A 354 -5.47 4.69 -20.06
CA ALA A 354 -4.86 3.56 -19.39
C ALA A 354 -4.15 4.03 -18.12
N ARG A 355 -4.45 3.36 -17.00
CA ARG A 355 -3.91 3.63 -15.67
C ARG A 355 -3.50 2.30 -15.04
N ALA A 356 -2.41 2.32 -14.28
CA ALA A 356 -2.12 1.22 -13.38
C ALA A 356 -3.31 1.05 -12.41
N VAL A 357 -3.70 -0.19 -12.15
CA VAL A 357 -4.74 -0.53 -11.18
C VAL A 357 -4.11 -1.45 -10.14
N THR A 358 -4.29 -1.10 -8.88
CA THR A 358 -3.77 -1.83 -7.72
C THR A 358 -4.86 -2.59 -6.98
N ARG A 359 -6.12 -2.18 -7.12
CA ARG A 359 -7.24 -2.77 -6.39
C ARG A 359 -8.60 -2.38 -6.95
N PHE A 360 -9.56 -3.29 -6.79
CA PHE A 360 -10.98 -3.01 -6.90
C PHE A 360 -11.67 -3.12 -5.54
N GLU A 361 -12.63 -2.26 -5.26
CA GLU A 361 -13.57 -2.45 -4.16
C GLU A 361 -14.99 -2.38 -4.71
N VAL A 362 -15.87 -3.22 -4.16
CA VAL A 362 -17.29 -3.23 -4.49
C VAL A 362 -18.10 -3.12 -3.22
N ALA A 363 -18.92 -2.08 -3.13
CA ALA A 363 -19.96 -1.93 -2.13
C ALA A 363 -21.27 -2.52 -2.66
N HIS A 364 -21.79 -3.51 -1.95
CA HIS A 364 -23.02 -4.24 -2.25
C HIS A 364 -24.21 -3.62 -1.51
N ALA A 365 -25.40 -4.19 -1.68
CA ALA A 365 -26.64 -3.71 -1.05
C ALA A 365 -26.49 -3.42 0.46
N GLY A 366 -25.83 -4.31 1.21
CA GLY A 366 -25.63 -4.17 2.65
C GLY A 366 -24.73 -3.00 3.06
N ALA A 367 -23.78 -2.59 2.23
CA ALA A 367 -22.99 -1.38 2.48
C ALA A 367 -23.83 -0.10 2.33
N GLY A 368 -24.88 -0.16 1.51
CA GLY A 368 -25.86 0.90 1.31
C GLY A 368 -26.99 0.97 2.34
N GLY A 369 -26.95 0.09 3.36
CA GLY A 369 -27.98 -0.01 4.39
C GLY A 369 -29.17 -0.92 4.03
N GLU A 370 -29.12 -1.64 2.91
CA GLU A 370 -30.13 -2.68 2.59
C GLU A 370 -29.84 -4.00 3.33
N ALA A 371 -30.79 -4.94 3.28
CA ALA A 371 -30.61 -6.25 3.90
C ALA A 371 -29.44 -7.02 3.26
N ALA A 372 -28.59 -7.65 4.10
CA ALA A 372 -27.44 -8.44 3.62
C ALA A 372 -27.83 -9.61 2.69
N ALA A 373 -29.09 -10.06 2.73
CA ALA A 373 -29.62 -11.05 1.79
C ALA A 373 -29.61 -10.55 0.33
N TYR A 374 -29.54 -9.24 0.10
CA TYR A 374 -29.44 -8.61 -1.22
C TYR A 374 -28.00 -8.33 -1.66
N ASN A 375 -26.98 -8.75 -0.89
CA ASN A 375 -25.59 -8.63 -1.32
C ASN A 375 -25.33 -9.48 -2.57
N THR A 376 -24.62 -8.91 -3.54
CA THR A 376 -24.22 -9.60 -4.77
C THR A 376 -23.46 -10.88 -4.43
N ARG A 377 -23.98 -12.03 -4.86
CA ARG A 377 -23.42 -13.34 -4.53
C ARG A 377 -22.30 -13.76 -5.46
N ALA A 378 -22.41 -13.47 -6.76
CA ALA A 378 -21.39 -13.82 -7.72
C ALA A 378 -21.21 -12.73 -8.78
N PHE A 379 -19.97 -12.36 -9.06
CA PHE A 379 -19.63 -11.34 -10.04
C PHE A 379 -18.20 -11.53 -10.57
N THR A 380 -17.91 -10.91 -11.70
CA THR A 380 -16.55 -10.80 -12.26
C THR A 380 -16.21 -9.34 -12.49
N ILE A 381 -14.92 -9.02 -12.42
CA ILE A 381 -14.38 -7.74 -12.85
C ILE A 381 -13.40 -8.01 -13.99
N SER A 382 -13.63 -7.37 -15.12
CA SER A 382 -12.76 -7.41 -16.30
C SER A 382 -12.22 -6.04 -16.61
N VAL A 383 -11.02 -5.99 -17.19
CA VAL A 383 -10.32 -4.78 -17.57
C VAL A 383 -10.02 -4.76 -19.06
N SER A 384 -9.91 -3.57 -19.64
CA SER A 384 -9.57 -3.37 -21.03
C SER A 384 -8.83 -2.04 -21.25
N ALA A 385 -7.90 -2.01 -22.20
CA ALA A 385 -7.23 -0.79 -22.65
C ALA A 385 -7.96 -0.09 -23.81
N ASP A 386 -8.68 -0.85 -24.64
CA ASP A 386 -9.28 -0.44 -25.90
C ASP A 386 -10.82 -0.47 -25.90
N GLY A 387 -11.44 -1.06 -24.87
CA GLY A 387 -12.88 -1.25 -24.75
C GLY A 387 -13.41 -2.46 -25.55
N VAL A 388 -12.55 -3.17 -26.28
CA VAL A 388 -12.89 -4.28 -27.18
C VAL A 388 -12.35 -5.61 -26.64
N THR A 389 -11.09 -5.63 -26.25
CA THR A 389 -10.40 -6.81 -25.72
C THR A 389 -10.43 -6.77 -24.21
N TRP A 390 -11.01 -7.81 -23.59
CA TRP A 390 -11.23 -7.85 -22.15
C TRP A 390 -10.46 -8.99 -21.49
N THR A 391 -9.79 -8.66 -20.40
CA THR A 391 -9.11 -9.62 -19.53
C THR A 391 -9.82 -9.66 -18.19
N GLN A 392 -10.18 -10.84 -17.71
CA GLN A 392 -10.77 -11.00 -16.38
C GLN A 392 -9.69 -10.80 -15.30
N ALA A 393 -9.90 -9.84 -14.41
CA ALA A 393 -9.00 -9.55 -13.29
C ALA A 393 -9.49 -10.17 -11.97
N VAL A 394 -10.81 -10.31 -11.79
CA VAL A 394 -11.43 -10.84 -10.56
C VAL A 394 -12.61 -11.74 -10.93
N ALA A 395 -12.77 -12.84 -10.19
CA ALA A 395 -13.98 -13.66 -10.19
C ALA A 395 -14.35 -14.04 -8.76
N VAL A 396 -15.61 -13.79 -8.39
CA VAL A 396 -16.15 -14.03 -7.05
C VAL A 396 -17.40 -14.87 -7.16
N SER A 397 -17.51 -15.87 -6.29
CA SER A 397 -18.70 -16.70 -6.12
C SER A 397 -19.01 -16.90 -4.65
N GLY A 398 -20.29 -16.87 -4.28
CA GLY A 398 -20.71 -17.10 -2.89
C GLY A 398 -20.41 -15.96 -1.92
N ASN A 399 -20.22 -14.73 -2.39
CA ASN A 399 -20.03 -13.57 -1.51
C ASN A 399 -21.27 -13.33 -0.63
N THR A 400 -21.08 -13.08 0.65
CA THR A 400 -22.13 -12.65 1.59
C THR A 400 -21.85 -11.27 2.20
N LEU A 401 -20.69 -10.67 1.93
CA LEU A 401 -20.24 -9.42 2.54
C LEU A 401 -20.91 -8.20 1.89
N GLY A 402 -21.12 -7.16 2.71
CA GLY A 402 -21.61 -5.85 2.25
C GLY A 402 -20.57 -5.06 1.47
N GLU A 403 -19.29 -5.27 1.74
CA GLU A 403 -18.18 -4.76 0.91
C GLU A 403 -17.18 -5.87 0.61
N THR A 404 -16.57 -5.80 -0.57
CA THR A 404 -15.49 -6.72 -0.98
C THR A 404 -14.32 -5.98 -1.58
N THR A 405 -13.11 -6.42 -1.28
CA THR A 405 -11.86 -5.79 -1.70
C THR A 405 -10.98 -6.79 -2.43
N HIS A 406 -10.46 -6.40 -3.60
CA HIS A 406 -9.74 -7.26 -4.53
C HIS A 406 -8.43 -6.60 -4.98
N PRO A 407 -7.31 -6.84 -4.27
CA PRO A 407 -5.99 -6.39 -4.71
C PRO A 407 -5.59 -7.07 -6.03
N VAL A 408 -4.93 -6.32 -6.92
CA VAL A 408 -4.42 -6.83 -8.20
C VAL A 408 -3.00 -6.27 -8.45
N SER A 409 -2.20 -7.01 -9.22
CA SER A 409 -0.83 -6.61 -9.58
C SER A 409 -0.61 -6.72 -11.09
N GLY A 410 0.19 -5.81 -11.65
CA GLY A 410 0.49 -5.78 -13.08
C GLY A 410 -0.73 -5.46 -13.98
N VAL A 411 -1.81 -4.92 -13.41
CA VAL A 411 -3.01 -4.55 -14.17
C VAL A 411 -2.89 -3.11 -14.64
N SER A 412 -3.10 -2.89 -15.93
CA SER A 412 -3.32 -1.57 -16.53
C SER A 412 -4.65 -1.56 -17.26
N ALA A 413 -5.49 -0.57 -17.00
CA ALA A 413 -6.84 -0.50 -17.55
C ALA A 413 -7.23 0.94 -17.90
N ARG A 414 -7.97 1.11 -19.00
CA ARG A 414 -8.77 2.30 -19.25
C ARG A 414 -10.24 2.04 -18.93
N TYR A 415 -10.73 0.86 -19.26
CA TYR A 415 -12.11 0.45 -19.00
C TYR A 415 -12.12 -0.66 -17.95
N VAL A 416 -13.05 -0.55 -16.99
CA VAL A 416 -13.30 -1.57 -15.98
C VAL A 416 -14.77 -1.95 -16.04
N ARG A 417 -15.08 -3.24 -16.14
CA ARG A 417 -16.44 -3.77 -16.21
C ARG A 417 -16.69 -4.75 -15.08
N LEU A 418 -17.72 -4.50 -14.30
CA LEU A 418 -18.28 -5.43 -13.32
C LEU A 418 -19.50 -6.10 -13.93
N ALA A 419 -19.51 -7.44 -13.98
CA ALA A 419 -20.62 -8.25 -14.48
C ALA A 419 -21.14 -9.15 -13.36
N VAL A 420 -22.44 -9.12 -13.12
CA VAL A 420 -23.10 -9.87 -12.04
C VAL A 420 -23.63 -11.18 -12.58
N GLY A 421 -23.11 -12.28 -12.03
CA GLY A 421 -23.59 -13.63 -12.33
C GLY A 421 -24.74 -14.05 -11.41
N THR A 422 -24.69 -13.73 -10.12
CA THR A 422 -25.75 -14.04 -9.16
C THR A 422 -26.02 -12.82 -8.27
N PRO A 423 -27.18 -12.15 -8.40
CA PRO A 423 -27.39 -10.82 -7.85
C PRO A 423 -27.66 -10.80 -6.35
N THR A 424 -28.17 -11.88 -5.75
CA THR A 424 -28.53 -11.90 -4.32
C THR A 424 -28.27 -13.27 -3.69
N GLN A 425 -28.47 -13.37 -2.38
CA GLN A 425 -28.47 -14.64 -1.64
C GLN A 425 -29.79 -15.41 -1.76
N THR A 426 -30.80 -14.79 -2.37
CA THR A 426 -32.18 -15.28 -2.43
C THR A 426 -32.59 -15.50 -3.89
N THR A 427 -33.90 -15.64 -4.13
CA THR A 427 -34.48 -15.69 -5.47
C THR A 427 -34.72 -14.30 -6.06
N ASP A 428 -34.41 -13.22 -5.34
CA ASP A 428 -34.48 -11.85 -5.87
C ASP A 428 -33.44 -11.67 -6.98
N GLY A 429 -33.91 -11.25 -8.16
CA GLY A 429 -33.10 -11.11 -9.37
C GLY A 429 -32.45 -9.74 -9.57
N ALA A 430 -32.63 -8.79 -8.65
CA ALA A 430 -32.14 -7.43 -8.83
C ALA A 430 -30.68 -7.30 -8.38
N THR A 431 -29.81 -6.93 -9.32
CA THR A 431 -28.46 -6.46 -9.04
C THR A 431 -28.53 -5.14 -8.31
N ARG A 432 -27.78 -4.99 -7.20
CA ARG A 432 -27.70 -3.76 -6.40
C ARG A 432 -26.24 -3.50 -6.04
N VAL A 433 -25.62 -2.54 -6.74
CA VAL A 433 -24.23 -2.14 -6.52
C VAL A 433 -24.22 -0.68 -6.10
N TYR A 434 -23.77 -0.43 -4.88
CA TYR A 434 -23.69 0.91 -4.31
C TYR A 434 -22.44 1.65 -4.77
N GLU A 435 -21.32 0.95 -4.93
CA GLU A 435 -20.10 1.57 -5.43
C GLU A 435 -19.17 0.51 -6.05
N LEU A 436 -18.54 0.84 -7.18
CA LEU A 436 -17.38 0.19 -7.77
C LEU A 436 -16.22 1.20 -7.72
N ARG A 437 -15.27 0.95 -6.82
CA ARG A 437 -14.07 1.77 -6.67
C ARG A 437 -12.92 1.10 -7.39
N VAL A 438 -12.19 1.85 -8.21
CA VAL A 438 -11.00 1.39 -8.93
C VAL A 438 -9.84 2.20 -8.44
N PHE A 439 -8.83 1.57 -7.85
CA PHE A 439 -7.70 2.27 -7.28
C PHE A 439 -6.43 2.03 -8.07
N GLY A 440 -5.64 3.09 -8.21
CA GLY A 440 -4.34 3.08 -8.85
C GLY A 440 -3.53 4.34 -8.59
#